data_AF-A0A4W5JUC3-F1
#
_entry.id   AF-A0A4W5JUC3-F1
#
_cell.length_a   1.000
_cell.length_b   1.000
_cell.length_c   1.000
_cell.angle_alpha   90.00
_cell.angle_beta   90.00
_cell.angle_gamma   90.00
#
_symmetry.space_group_name_H-M   'P 1'
#
loop_
_entity.id
_entity.type
_entity.pdbx_description
1 polymer ?
#
loop_
_entity_poly.entity_id
_entity_poly.type
_entity_poly.pdbx_seq_one_letter_code
_entity_poly.pdbx_strand_id
1 'polypeptide(L)'
;MLMQCQDLNHYLVGWTDWNLALDQGGGPNWVKNFVDSPIIVDHSRDIFYKQPTFYSMAHFSKFLWEGSQRVGVSFSQETKLESSAFVRPDGSVVLTILNRWSSEVQFEVCDPAVGFISSSAPAHSLLTLAWNTR
;
A
#
# COMPACT_ATOMS: atom_id res chain seq x y z
N MET A 1 -10.54 0.90 0.06
CA MET A 1 -9.19 1.47 -0.17
C MET A 1 -8.05 0.46 -0.17
N LEU A 2 -8.20 -0.76 0.36
CA LEU A 2 -7.17 -1.82 0.27
C LEU A 2 -7.14 -2.56 -1.07
N MET A 3 -7.59 -1.95 -2.17
CA MET A 3 -7.65 -2.60 -3.50
C MET A 3 -6.39 -2.38 -4.33
N GLN A 4 -5.48 -1.50 -3.89
CA GLN A 4 -4.28 -1.13 -4.65
C GLN A 4 -3.43 -2.35 -5.07
N CYS A 5 -3.19 -3.33 -4.19
CA CYS A 5 -2.50 -4.57 -4.58
C CYS A 5 -3.25 -5.32 -5.69
N GLN A 6 -4.56 -5.45 -5.56
CA GLN A 6 -5.38 -6.16 -6.54
C GLN A 6 -5.36 -5.41 -7.88
N ASP A 7 -5.60 -4.12 -7.88
CA ASP A 7 -5.61 -3.27 -9.08
C ASP A 7 -4.28 -3.35 -9.84
N LEU A 8 -3.14 -3.18 -9.14
CA LEU A 8 -1.81 -3.25 -9.73
C LEU A 8 -1.44 -4.66 -10.21
N ASN A 9 -2.00 -5.71 -9.58
CA ASN A 9 -1.86 -7.09 -10.06
C ASN A 9 -2.71 -7.37 -11.31
N HIS A 10 -3.70 -6.54 -11.62
CA HIS A 10 -4.56 -6.64 -12.81
C HIS A 10 -4.28 -5.52 -13.82
N TYR A 11 -3.00 -5.17 -13.99
CA TYR A 11 -2.48 -4.30 -15.06
C TYR A 11 -2.87 -2.82 -14.97
N LEU A 12 -3.44 -2.34 -13.85
CA LEU A 12 -3.55 -0.90 -13.63
C LEU A 12 -2.14 -0.29 -13.46
N VAL A 13 -1.95 0.88 -14.06
CA VAL A 13 -0.66 1.61 -14.07
C VAL A 13 -0.61 2.75 -13.06
N GLY A 14 -1.72 3.00 -12.35
CA GLY A 14 -1.83 4.07 -11.37
C GLY A 14 -3.14 3.96 -10.60
N TRP A 15 -3.20 4.66 -9.47
CA TRP A 15 -4.37 4.73 -8.60
C TRP A 15 -4.47 6.14 -8.02
N THR A 16 -5.66 6.73 -8.08
CA THR A 16 -5.90 8.10 -7.63
C THR A 16 -7.06 8.11 -6.66
N ASP A 17 -6.85 8.65 -5.46
CA ASP A 17 -7.94 8.84 -4.52
C ASP A 17 -8.83 10.03 -4.91
N TRP A 18 -9.99 10.14 -4.26
CA TRP A 18 -10.99 11.14 -4.60
C TRP A 18 -10.69 12.53 -4.05
N ASN A 19 -11.06 12.79 -2.78
CA ASN A 19 -10.80 14.07 -2.13
C ASN A 19 -9.49 13.97 -1.32
N LEU A 20 -8.57 14.90 -1.53
CA LEU A 20 -7.31 14.96 -0.77
C LEU A 20 -7.54 15.20 0.73
N ALA A 21 -8.54 16.01 1.07
CA ALA A 21 -8.96 16.28 2.44
C ALA A 21 -10.45 16.65 2.48
N LEU A 22 -11.13 16.33 3.59
CA LEU A 22 -12.50 16.74 3.89
C LEU A 22 -12.62 17.20 5.35
N ASP A 23 -13.73 17.83 5.71
CA ASP A 23 -14.03 18.14 7.11
C ASP A 23 -14.50 16.89 7.89
N GLN A 24 -14.73 17.04 9.20
CA GLN A 24 -15.22 15.96 10.07
C GLN A 24 -16.58 15.39 9.65
N GLY A 25 -17.36 16.13 8.84
CA GLY A 25 -18.64 15.69 8.30
C GLY A 25 -18.54 15.04 6.92
N GLY A 26 -17.35 14.93 6.33
CA GLY A 26 -17.14 14.38 4.99
C GLY A 26 -17.50 15.35 3.86
N GLY A 27 -17.51 16.66 4.15
CA GLY A 27 -17.85 17.74 3.22
C GLY A 27 -16.74 18.78 3.07
N PRO A 28 -17.07 19.98 2.54
CA PRO A 28 -18.42 20.42 2.13
C PRO A 28 -18.87 19.80 0.80
N ASN A 29 -20.16 19.46 0.71
CA ASN A 29 -20.76 18.98 -0.54
C ASN A 29 -22.17 19.57 -0.68
N TRP A 30 -22.45 20.25 -1.80
CA TRP A 30 -23.68 21.02 -2.00
C TRP A 30 -24.96 20.15 -2.07
N VAL A 31 -24.86 18.91 -2.56
CA VAL A 31 -25.95 17.92 -2.56
C VAL A 31 -25.91 17.01 -1.33
N LYS A 32 -25.04 17.29 -0.35
CA LYS A 32 -24.87 16.49 0.87
C LYS A 32 -24.46 15.03 0.60
N ASN A 33 -23.73 14.79 -0.49
CA ASN A 33 -23.11 13.50 -0.76
C ASN A 33 -21.75 13.40 -0.06
N PHE A 34 -21.78 13.11 1.25
CA PHE A 34 -20.58 13.07 2.08
C PHE A 34 -19.86 11.74 1.96
N VAL A 35 -18.53 11.80 1.96
CA VAL A 35 -17.64 10.63 1.86
C VAL A 35 -16.47 10.80 2.81
N ASP A 36 -15.69 9.74 3.01
CA ASP A 36 -14.45 9.80 3.78
C ASP A 36 -13.29 10.32 2.92
N SER A 37 -12.19 10.71 3.57
CA SER A 37 -10.95 11.14 2.93
C SER A 37 -9.74 10.71 3.75
N PRO A 38 -8.55 10.47 3.14
CA PRO A 38 -7.32 10.17 3.87
C PRO A 38 -6.93 11.22 4.91
N ILE A 39 -7.35 12.47 4.71
CA ILE A 39 -7.08 13.57 5.62
C ILE A 39 -8.40 14.21 6.04
N ILE A 40 -8.64 14.26 7.35
CA ILE A 40 -9.80 14.94 7.93
C ILE A 40 -9.32 16.21 8.62
N VAL A 41 -9.88 17.37 8.25
CA VAL A 41 -9.48 18.68 8.77
C VAL A 41 -10.49 19.17 9.80
N ASP A 42 -9.99 19.56 10.97
CA ASP A 42 -10.74 20.29 11.99
C ASP A 42 -10.33 21.77 11.96
N HIS A 43 -11.07 22.55 11.17
CA HIS A 43 -10.81 23.98 11.01
C HIS A 43 -11.01 24.78 12.31
N SER A 44 -11.80 24.28 13.26
CA SER A 44 -12.06 24.99 14.53
C SER A 44 -10.86 24.95 15.48
N ARG A 45 -10.00 23.94 15.31
CA ARG A 45 -8.82 23.68 16.14
C ARG A 45 -7.51 23.88 15.41
N ASP A 46 -7.54 24.21 14.11
CA ASP A 46 -6.37 24.32 13.23
C ASP A 46 -5.51 23.03 13.23
N ILE A 47 -6.17 21.88 13.14
CA ILE A 47 -5.52 20.56 13.10
C ILE A 47 -6.08 19.69 11.98
N PHE A 48 -5.34 18.65 11.62
CA PHE A 48 -5.80 17.61 10.71
C PHE A 48 -5.42 16.21 11.22
N TYR A 49 -6.22 15.23 10.83
CA TYR A 49 -6.07 13.83 11.17
C TYR A 49 -5.68 13.06 9.92
N LYS A 50 -4.60 12.28 10.03
CA LYS A 50 -4.19 11.34 8.98
C LYS A 50 -4.83 9.99 9.27
N GLN A 51 -5.77 9.59 8.42
CA GLN A 51 -6.53 8.36 8.58
C GLN A 51 -5.67 7.13 8.22
N PRO A 52 -6.06 5.90 8.62
CA PRO A 52 -5.39 4.67 8.19
C PRO A 52 -5.24 4.54 6.67
N THR A 53 -6.21 5.10 5.94
CA THR A 53 -6.22 5.24 4.48
C THR A 53 -5.03 6.03 3.94
N PHE A 54 -4.64 7.13 4.59
CA PHE A 54 -3.43 7.89 4.25
C PHE A 54 -2.18 7.02 4.30
N TYR A 55 -2.01 6.27 5.39
CA TYR A 55 -0.85 5.40 5.56
C TYR A 55 -0.88 4.25 4.55
N SER A 56 -2.07 3.68 4.28
CA SER A 56 -2.24 2.64 3.27
C SER A 56 -1.80 3.11 1.88
N MET A 57 -2.15 4.33 1.47
CA MET A 57 -1.65 4.91 0.21
C MET A 57 -0.14 5.16 0.25
N ALA A 58 0.40 5.60 1.39
CA ALA A 58 1.83 5.88 1.52
C ALA A 58 2.72 4.64 1.33
N HIS A 59 2.22 3.43 1.65
CA HIS A 59 2.92 2.17 1.35
C HIS A 59 3.18 1.95 -0.16
N PHE A 60 2.37 2.57 -1.03
CA PHE A 60 2.56 2.55 -2.47
C PHE A 60 3.19 3.84 -2.96
N SER A 61 2.57 5.00 -2.72
CA SER A 61 3.00 6.27 -3.32
C SER A 61 4.40 6.74 -2.88
N LYS A 62 4.82 6.42 -1.65
CA LYS A 62 6.17 6.76 -1.18
C LYS A 62 7.24 5.85 -1.79
N PHE A 63 6.86 4.60 -2.09
CA PHE A 63 7.81 3.54 -2.46
C PHE A 63 7.72 3.13 -3.93
N LEU A 64 6.71 3.52 -4.69
CA LEU A 64 6.60 3.22 -6.11
C LEU A 64 6.72 4.53 -6.88
N TRP A 65 7.88 4.72 -7.50
CA TRP A 65 8.13 5.87 -8.35
C TRP A 65 7.56 5.66 -9.74
N GLU A 66 7.34 6.76 -10.45
CA GLU A 66 7.03 6.71 -11.87
C GLU A 66 8.09 5.89 -12.62
N GLY A 67 7.64 5.01 -13.52
CA GLY A 67 8.52 4.09 -14.24
C GLY A 67 8.83 2.78 -13.52
N SER A 68 8.38 2.60 -12.28
CA SER A 68 8.41 1.29 -11.61
C SER A 68 7.67 0.24 -12.43
N GLN A 69 8.26 -0.95 -12.61
CA GLN A 69 7.66 -2.04 -13.37
C GLN A 69 7.24 -3.17 -12.45
N ARG A 70 5.99 -3.62 -12.56
CA ARG A 70 5.50 -4.78 -11.80
C ARG A 70 6.20 -6.05 -12.27
N VAL A 71 6.69 -6.85 -11.34
CA VAL A 71 7.26 -8.17 -11.60
C VAL A 71 6.39 -9.28 -11.00
N GLY A 72 6.57 -10.51 -11.50
CA GLY A 72 5.83 -11.67 -10.99
C GLY A 72 6.26 -12.02 -9.57
N VAL A 73 5.29 -12.42 -8.74
CA VAL A 73 5.53 -13.02 -7.43
C VAL A 73 4.93 -14.42 -7.44
N SER A 74 5.73 -15.41 -7.07
CA SER A 74 5.32 -16.81 -6.94
C SER A 74 5.34 -17.22 -5.48
N PHE A 75 4.34 -17.98 -5.05
CA PHE A 75 4.26 -18.50 -3.70
C PHE A 75 4.61 -19.99 -3.69
N SER A 76 5.45 -20.42 -2.75
CA SER A 76 5.84 -21.82 -2.59
C SER A 76 4.71 -22.70 -2.03
N GLN A 77 3.73 -22.07 -1.38
CA GLN A 77 2.59 -22.71 -0.73
C GLN A 77 1.37 -21.79 -0.80
N GLU A 78 0.18 -22.37 -0.64
CA GLU A 78 -1.05 -21.57 -0.57
C GLU A 78 -0.98 -20.60 0.61
N THR A 79 -1.26 -19.33 0.34
CA THR A 79 -1.23 -18.28 1.35
C THR A 79 -2.38 -17.31 1.13
N LYS A 80 -2.81 -16.70 2.23
CA LYS A 80 -3.83 -15.66 2.21
C LYS A 80 -3.26 -14.25 2.23
N LEU A 81 -1.93 -14.14 2.13
CA LEU A 81 -1.24 -12.86 1.96
C LEU A 81 -1.44 -12.36 0.54
N GLU A 82 -1.87 -11.11 0.40
CA GLU A 82 -1.87 -10.41 -0.88
C GLU A 82 -0.52 -9.73 -1.05
N SER A 83 0.09 -9.83 -2.24
CA SER A 83 1.35 -9.15 -2.49
C SER A 83 1.47 -8.62 -3.92
N SER A 84 2.32 -7.61 -4.08
CA SER A 84 2.74 -7.05 -5.37
C SER A 84 4.19 -6.62 -5.28
N ALA A 85 5.00 -7.03 -6.26
CA ALA A 85 6.41 -6.66 -6.36
C ALA A 85 6.68 -5.78 -7.57
N PHE A 86 7.64 -4.88 -7.43
CA PHE A 86 8.03 -3.92 -8.45
C PHE A 86 9.54 -3.75 -8.47
N VAL A 87 10.10 -3.55 -9.66
CA VAL A 87 11.46 -3.05 -9.86
C VAL A 87 11.37 -1.56 -10.14
N ARG A 88 12.06 -0.75 -9.34
CA ARG A 88 12.15 0.70 -9.52
C ARG A 88 13.12 1.07 -10.65
N PRO A 89 13.05 2.31 -11.16
CA PRO A 89 14.01 2.82 -12.15
C PRO A 89 15.48 2.78 -11.71
N ASP A 90 15.75 2.82 -10.41
CA ASP A 90 17.12 2.71 -9.85
C ASP A 90 17.62 1.26 -9.73
N GLY A 91 16.79 0.27 -10.09
CA GLY A 91 17.10 -1.16 -9.99
C GLY A 91 16.83 -1.78 -8.61
N SER A 92 16.37 -0.99 -7.62
CA SER A 92 15.90 -1.53 -6.34
C SER A 92 14.55 -2.22 -6.50
N VAL A 93 14.25 -3.17 -5.60
CA VAL A 93 13.01 -3.93 -5.58
C VAL A 93 12.14 -3.45 -4.42
N VAL A 94 10.84 -3.38 -4.66
CA VAL A 94 9.82 -3.07 -3.67
C VAL A 94 8.77 -4.16 -3.66
N LEU A 95 8.52 -4.75 -2.50
CA LEU A 95 7.48 -5.74 -2.27
C LEU A 95 6.50 -5.20 -1.24
N THR A 96 5.24 -5.10 -1.62
CA THR A 96 4.16 -4.77 -0.70
C THR A 96 3.39 -6.03 -0.34
N ILE A 97 3.13 -6.24 0.95
CA ILE A 97 2.43 -7.42 1.49
C ILE A 97 1.29 -6.94 2.39
N LEU A 98 0.08 -7.42 2.13
CA LEU A 98 -1.10 -7.14 2.93
C LEU A 98 -1.55 -8.41 3.64
N ASN A 99 -1.56 -8.36 4.97
CA ASN A 99 -2.16 -9.37 5.82
C ASN A 99 -3.47 -8.85 6.42
N ARG A 100 -4.60 -9.30 5.88
CA ARG A 100 -5.93 -8.95 6.42
C ARG A 100 -6.34 -9.80 7.61
N TRP A 101 -5.60 -10.87 7.90
CA TRP A 101 -5.98 -11.88 8.87
C TRP A 101 -5.55 -11.51 10.28
N SER A 102 -6.19 -12.15 11.25
CA SER A 102 -5.97 -11.94 12.68
C SER A 102 -4.75 -12.69 13.23
N SER A 103 -3.99 -13.38 12.37
CA SER A 103 -2.79 -14.13 12.74
C SER A 103 -1.56 -13.59 12.01
N GLU A 104 -0.43 -13.57 12.71
CA GLU A 104 0.87 -13.31 12.09
C GLU A 104 1.25 -14.45 11.13
N VAL A 105 1.89 -14.09 10.02
CA VAL A 105 2.42 -15.04 9.04
C VAL A 105 3.91 -14.80 8.88
N GLN A 106 4.72 -15.82 9.17
CA GLN A 106 6.16 -15.83 8.90
C GLN A 106 6.40 -16.23 7.45
N PHE A 107 7.33 -15.57 6.76
CA PHE A 107 7.67 -15.87 5.37
C PHE A 107 9.11 -15.50 5.04
N GLU A 108 9.61 -16.02 3.92
CA GLU A 108 10.88 -15.62 3.36
C GLU A 108 10.68 -15.18 1.91
N VAL A 109 11.31 -14.05 1.54
CA VAL A 109 11.35 -13.59 0.16
C VAL A 109 12.63 -14.11 -0.45
N CYS A 110 12.52 -14.85 -1.56
CA CYS A 110 13.66 -15.28 -2.35
C CYS A 110 13.81 -14.36 -3.56
N ASP A 111 14.93 -13.64 -3.63
CA ASP A 111 15.36 -12.87 -4.79
C ASP A 111 16.68 -13.47 -5.30
N PRO A 112 16.74 -13.97 -6.55
CA PRO A 112 17.95 -14.58 -7.10
C PRO A 112 19.20 -13.69 -7.04
N ALA A 113 19.05 -12.38 -7.00
CA ALA A 113 20.17 -11.43 -6.95
C ALA A 113 20.78 -11.30 -5.54
N VAL A 114 19.99 -11.49 -4.47
CA VAL A 114 20.43 -11.20 -3.08
C VAL A 114 20.22 -12.35 -2.09
N GLY A 115 19.52 -13.41 -2.48
CA GLY A 115 19.22 -14.58 -1.64
C GLY A 115 17.88 -14.47 -0.91
N PHE A 116 17.88 -14.85 0.37
CA PHE A 116 16.66 -14.94 1.18
C PHE A 116 16.56 -13.79 2.17
N ILE A 117 15.37 -13.19 2.26
CA ILE A 117 15.02 -12.13 3.20
C ILE A 117 13.90 -12.66 4.10
N SER A 118 14.23 -13.04 5.33
CA SER A 118 13.25 -13.52 6.31
C SER A 118 12.47 -12.34 6.90
N SER A 119 11.15 -12.46 6.99
CA SER A 119 10.28 -11.41 7.52
C SER A 119 8.98 -12.01 8.08
N SER A 120 8.22 -11.20 8.80
CA SER A 120 6.88 -11.55 9.24
C SER A 120 5.85 -10.49 8.86
N ALA A 121 4.62 -10.92 8.64
CA ALA A 121 3.47 -10.05 8.42
C ALA A 121 2.55 -10.18 9.63
N PRO A 122 2.56 -9.22 10.58
CA PRO A 122 1.67 -9.21 11.73
C PRO A 122 0.19 -9.25 11.32
N ALA A 123 -0.67 -9.61 12.26
CA ALA A 123 -2.11 -9.53 12.08
C ALA A 123 -2.54 -8.11 11.65
N HIS A 124 -3.47 -8.01 10.70
CA HIS A 124 -4.03 -6.75 10.19
C HIS A 124 -2.97 -5.70 9.79
N SER A 125 -1.95 -6.13 9.04
CA SER A 125 -0.82 -5.29 8.65
C SER A 125 -0.71 -5.07 7.15
N LEU A 126 -0.11 -3.93 6.79
CA LEU A 126 0.41 -3.64 5.47
C LEU A 126 1.91 -3.39 5.62
N LEU A 127 2.73 -4.18 4.92
CA LEU A 127 4.18 -4.15 4.99
C LEU A 127 4.74 -3.77 3.63
N THR A 128 5.75 -2.91 3.60
CA THR A 128 6.54 -2.62 2.40
C THR A 128 7.99 -2.94 2.68
N LEU A 129 8.52 -3.93 1.96
CA LEU A 129 9.94 -4.26 1.95
C LEU A 129 10.57 -3.59 0.73
N ALA A 130 11.74 -2.98 0.91
CA ALA A 130 12.51 -2.40 -0.18
C ALA A 130 13.99 -2.73 0.00
N TRP A 131 14.64 -3.22 -1.06
CA TRP A 131 16.05 -3.60 -1.03
C TRP A 131 16.74 -3.34 -2.37
N ASN A 132 18.06 -3.17 -2.32
CA ASN A 132 18.88 -3.06 -3.52
C ASN A 132 19.26 -4.44 -4.03
N THR A 133 19.38 -4.60 -5.34
CA THR A 133 19.83 -5.84 -5.99
C THR A 133 21.32 -5.82 -6.35
N ARG A 134 22.01 -4.72 -6.07
CA ARG A 134 23.45 -4.48 -6.32
C ARG A 134 24.03 -3.56 -5.25
#